data_AF-N8WED1-F1
#
_entry.id   AF-N8WED1-F1
#
_cell.length_a   1.000
_cell.length_b   1.000
_cell.length_c   1.000
_cell.angle_alpha   90.00
_cell.angle_beta   90.00
_cell.angle_gamma   90.00
#
_symmetry.space_group_name_H-M   'P 1'
#
loop_
_entity.id
_entity.type
_entity.pdbx_description
1 polymer ?
#
loop_
_entity_poly.entity_id
_entity_poly.type
_entity_poly.pdbx_seq_one_letter_code
_entity_poly.pdbx_strand_id
1 'polypeptide(L)' 'MGFIVKLLDSGNYFTAGEDDIDTTPSREEAVANGQFSNYEEAKETAETWSGQMVLGEDYTIESV' A
#
# COMPACT_ATOMS: atom_id res chain seq x y z
N MET A 1 14.84 5.15 -0.18
CA MET A 1 13.84 4.91 -1.24
C MET A 1 12.71 4.19 -0.56
N GLY A 2 11.53 4.78 -0.53
CA GLY A 2 10.33 4.20 0.06
C GLY A 2 9.41 3.64 -1.01
N PHE A 3 8.48 2.80 -0.57
CA PHE A 3 7.44 2.26 -1.44
C PHE A 3 6.07 2.48 -0.79
N ILE A 4 5.08 2.87 -1.58
CA ILE A 4 3.69 2.97 -1.13
C ILE A 4 2.82 2.09 -2.01
N VAL A 5 1.82 1.46 -1.42
CA VAL A 5 0.84 0.62 -2.13
C VAL A 5 -0.38 1.47 -2.44
N LYS A 6 -0.83 1.44 -3.70
CA LYS A 6 -2.08 2.07 -4.15
C LYS A 6 -3.03 1.01 -4.66
N LEU A 7 -4.21 0.93 -4.05
CA LEU A 7 -5.33 0.13 -4.53
C LEU A 7 -5.93 0.75 -5.79
N LEU A 8 -6.07 -0.04 -6.85
CA LEU A 8 -6.62 0.40 -8.13
C LEU A 8 -8.16 0.47 -8.10
N ASP A 9 -8.80 -0.38 -7.30
CA ASP A 9 -10.27 -0.40 -7.15
C ASP A 9 -10.79 0.91 -6.53
N SER A 10 -10.28 1.27 -5.35
CA SER A 10 -10.70 2.46 -4.62
C SER A 10 -9.90 3.72 -4.95
N GLY A 11 -8.70 3.57 -5.53
CA GLY A 11 -7.73 4.67 -5.69
C GLY A 11 -7.03 5.09 -4.38
N ASN A 12 -7.28 4.37 -3.28
CA ASN A 12 -6.69 4.63 -1.97
C ASN A 12 -5.28 4.05 -1.84
N TYR A 13 -4.53 4.55 -0.89
CA TYR A 13 -3.19 4.11 -0.54
C TYR A 13 -3.17 3.39 0.79
N PHE A 14 -2.22 2.47 0.99
CA PHE A 14 -1.99 1.88 2.30
C PHE A 14 -1.40 2.91 3.27
N THR A 15 -1.85 2.87 4.51
CA THR A 15 -1.33 3.66 5.63
C THR A 15 -1.22 2.79 6.87
N ALA A 16 -0.36 3.16 7.82
CA ALA A 16 -0.40 2.56 9.15
C ALA A 16 -1.72 2.90 9.83
N GLY A 17 -2.50 1.89 10.16
CA GLY A 17 -3.65 1.96 11.06
C GLY A 17 -3.26 1.70 12.51
N GLU A 18 -4.24 1.75 13.41
CA GLU A 18 -4.04 1.59 14.86
C GLU A 18 -3.59 0.17 15.27
N ASP A 19 -4.06 -0.86 14.56
CA ASP A 19 -3.74 -2.28 14.82
C ASP A 19 -3.11 -2.99 13.60
N ASP A 20 -3.34 -2.49 12.39
CA ASP A 20 -3.00 -3.16 11.13
C ASP A 20 -2.86 -2.16 9.97
N ILE A 21 -2.83 -2.64 8.72
CA ILE A 21 -2.86 -1.78 7.52
C ILE A 21 -4.25 -1.16 7.33
N ASP A 22 -4.31 0.17 7.28
CA ASP A 22 -5.49 0.95 6.89
C ASP A 22 -5.31 1.56 5.48
N THR A 23 -6.32 2.26 4.96
CA THR A 23 -6.25 2.89 3.64
C THR A 23 -6.65 4.36 3.68
N THR A 24 -5.84 5.22 3.07
CA THR A 24 -6.07 6.66 2.96
C THR A 24 -6.16 7.11 1.50
N PRO A 25 -7.08 8.02 1.12
CA PRO A 25 -7.07 8.63 -0.20
C PRO A 25 -5.90 9.60 -0.40
N SER A 26 -5.21 10.00 0.68
CA SER A 26 -4.14 11.00 0.66
C SER A 26 -2.78 10.37 0.43
N ARG A 27 -2.19 10.57 -0.76
CA ARG A 27 -0.83 10.11 -1.08
C ARG A 27 0.21 10.62 -0.08
N GLU A 28 0.12 11.89 0.34
CA GLU A 28 1.07 12.48 1.29
C GLU A 28 1.04 11.78 2.66
N GLU A 29 -0.15 11.39 3.12
CA GLU A 29 -0.33 10.68 4.38
C GLU A 29 0.20 9.24 4.28
N ALA A 30 -0.04 8.56 3.15
CA ALA A 30 0.54 7.25 2.87
C ALA A 30 2.07 7.28 2.79
N VAL A 31 2.67 8.36 2.29
CA VAL A 31 4.13 8.52 2.31
C VAL A 31 4.63 8.77 3.73
N ALA A 32 3.89 9.52 4.55
CA ALA A 32 4.30 9.83 5.92
C ALA A 32 4.15 8.64 6.88
N ASN A 33 3.06 7.87 6.74
CA ASN A 33 2.64 6.85 7.70
C ASN A 33 2.51 5.44 7.10
N GLY A 34 2.44 5.29 5.78
CA GLY A 34 2.24 4.01 5.08
C GLY A 34 3.40 3.56 4.20
N GLN A 35 4.57 4.19 4.36
CA GLN A 35 5.73 3.91 3.55
C GLN A 35 6.43 2.62 3.99
N PHE A 36 6.59 1.70 3.05
CA PHE A 36 7.38 0.50 3.20
C PHE A 36 8.85 0.75 2.88
N SER A 37 9.74 0.07 3.60
CA SER A 37 11.18 0.18 3.38
C SER A 37 11.65 -0.62 2.17
N ASN A 38 10.93 -1.70 1.85
CA ASN A 38 11.28 -2.63 0.77
C ASN A 38 10.08 -2.90 -0.12
N TYR A 39 10.35 -3.10 -1.41
CA TYR A 39 9.33 -3.44 -2.40
C TYR A 39 8.66 -4.78 -2.10
N GLU A 40 9.43 -5.80 -1.70
CA GLU A 40 8.90 -7.13 -1.37
C GLU A 40 7.95 -7.08 -0.16
N GLU A 41 8.27 -6.26 0.84
CA GLU A 41 7.43 -6.05 2.03
C GLU A 41 6.10 -5.41 1.66
N ALA A 42 6.12 -4.37 0.82
CA ALA A 42 4.92 -3.75 0.29
C ALA A 42 4.05 -4.73 -0.51
N LYS A 43 4.68 -5.56 -1.34
CA LYS A 43 4.02 -6.57 -2.17
C LYS A 43 3.36 -7.66 -1.33
N GLU A 44 4.11 -8.27 -0.41
CA GLU A 44 3.63 -9.33 0.48
C GLU A 44 2.45 -8.85 1.32
N THR A 45 2.55 -7.63 1.84
CA THR A 45 1.48 -7.00 2.63
C THR A 45 0.20 -6.83 1.79
N ALA A 46 0.32 -6.29 0.57
CA ALA A 46 -0.82 -6.13 -0.32
C ALA A 46 -1.46 -7.46 -0.73
N GLU A 47 -0.65 -8.47 -1.06
CA GLU A 47 -1.13 -9.80 -1.44
C GLU A 47 -1.86 -10.51 -0.28
N THR A 48 -1.43 -10.24 0.97
CA THR A 48 -1.99 -10.83 2.19
C THR A 48 -3.25 -10.12 2.67
N TRP A 49 -3.34 -8.79 2.54
CA TRP A 49 -4.42 -7.97 3.10
C TRP A 49 -5.83 -8.35 2.59
N SER A 50 -5.97 -8.65 1.29
CA SER A 50 -7.26 -9.06 0.70
C SER A 50 -7.29 -10.51 0.23
N GLY A 51 -6.29 -11.31 0.61
CA GLY A 51 -6.25 -12.74 0.33
C GLY A 51 -6.22 -13.06 -1.17
N GLN A 52 -5.18 -12.57 -1.87
CA GLN A 52 -4.85 -12.73 -3.32
C GLN A 52 -5.04 -11.49 -4.21
N MET A 53 -4.62 -10.30 -3.76
CA MET A 53 -4.52 -9.15 -4.66
C MET A 53 -3.41 -9.35 -5.70
N VAL A 54 -3.63 -8.95 -6.95
CA VAL A 54 -2.67 -9.05 -8.06
C VAL A 54 -2.06 -7.68 -8.36
N LEU A 55 -0.73 -7.62 -8.37
CA LEU A 55 0.00 -6.42 -8.75
C LEU A 55 -0.29 -6.06 -10.22
N GLY A 56 -0.75 -4.83 -10.44
CA GLY A 56 -1.11 -4.29 -11.75
C GLY A 56 -2.58 -4.47 -12.12
N GLU A 57 -3.35 -5.24 -11.34
CA GLU A 57 -4.81 -5.39 -11.50
C GLU A 57 -5.56 -4.83 -10.30
N ASP A 58 -5.19 -5.25 -9.09
CA ASP A 58 -5.84 -4.83 -7.83
C ASP A 58 -5.09 -3.67 -7.15
N TYR A 59 -3.76 -3.63 -7.29
CA TYR A 59 -2.93 -2.59 -6.68
C TYR A 59 -1.68 -2.31 -7.50
N THR A 60 -1.03 -1.18 -7.20
CA THR A 60 0.28 -0.79 -7.74
C THR A 60 1.19 -0.35 -6.61
N ILE A 61 2.51 -0.47 -6.83
CA ILE A 61 3.51 0.01 -5.88
C ILE A 61 4.21 1.21 -6.52
N GLU A 62 4.13 2.37 -5.87
CA GLU A 62 4.83 3.58 -6.27
C GLU A 62 6.12 3.73 -5.46
N SER A 63 7.21 4.14 -6.13
CA SER A 63 8.46 4.54 -5.47
C SER A 63 8.40 6.01 -5.04
N VAL A 64 8.85 6.29 -3.83
CA VAL A 64 8.96 7.62 -3.22
C VAL A 64 10.35 7.92 -2.68
#